data_AF-A0A3D3W3P5-F1
#
_entry.id   AF-A0A3D3W3P5-F1
#
_cell.length_a   1.000
_cell.length_b   1.000
_cell.length_c   1.000
_cell.angle_alpha   90.00
_cell.angle_beta   90.00
_cell.angle_gamma   90.00
#
_symmetry.space_group_name_H-M   'P 1'
#
loop_
_entity.id
_entity.type
_entity.pdbx_description
1 polymer ?
#
loop_
_entity_poly.entity_id
_entity_poly.type
_entity_poly.pdbx_seq_one_letter_code
_entity_poly.pdbx_strand_id
1 'polypeptide(L)'
;MQPANCGRLLMTWLDCSFLIASEATAQPSVEPMFVKVLATTLFALAVLHTFAVKKFAQWAHHYPQGSLQENLLHFLAETEIVFGLWASVMFFAYAAAHRSIHHAVEYIENQLDFTEPKFVLVVMVVAATRPVVQLAERMILSVARLLPLKETVSFFIATLAFGSLLGSFITEPAAMTLLAMLLKDRYFDRGISRPLAYATIGLLFVNVSIGGTLTHFAAPPVLMVASKWNWGFWHMLSNFGWRSAAACFVSTLIVAAIFFRQLNSLQLPDASRRFIPTWLTGLHVACLAAVVYFSHYPDVFFGVFMLFLGLVTATREYQDSLKLKEGLLVGFFLAGL
;
A
#
# COMPACT_ATOMS: atom_id res chain seq x y z
N MET A 1 -49.48 35.91 -54.11
CA MET A 1 -48.95 35.50 -55.44
C MET A 1 -47.43 35.41 -55.32
N GLN A 2 -46.85 34.26 -55.68
CA GLN A 2 -45.39 34.03 -55.77
C GLN A 2 -44.74 34.96 -56.80
N PRO A 3 -43.40 35.09 -56.77
CA PRO A 3 -42.61 34.31 -57.72
C PRO A 3 -41.43 33.54 -57.09
N ALA A 4 -40.90 32.64 -57.88
CA ALA A 4 -40.20 31.42 -57.51
C ALA A 4 -38.66 31.52 -57.45
N ASN A 5 -38.09 30.63 -56.64
CA ASN A 5 -36.81 29.92 -56.76
C ASN A 5 -35.90 30.26 -57.97
N CYS A 6 -34.75 30.88 -57.68
CA CYS A 6 -33.48 30.58 -58.35
C CYS A 6 -32.33 31.02 -57.43
N GLY A 7 -31.51 30.08 -56.95
CA GLY A 7 -30.37 30.42 -56.07
C GLY A 7 -29.87 29.31 -55.15
N ARG A 8 -30.46 28.12 -55.19
CA ARG A 8 -29.98 26.95 -54.43
C ARG A 8 -29.14 26.03 -55.33
N LEU A 9 -27.99 26.52 -55.80
CA LEU A 9 -27.01 25.70 -56.55
C LEU A 9 -25.57 26.26 -56.59
N LEU A 10 -25.26 27.33 -55.85
CA LEU A 10 -23.90 27.93 -55.80
C LEU A 10 -23.21 27.81 -54.43
N MET A 11 -23.82 27.10 -53.48
CA MET A 11 -23.30 26.88 -52.11
C MET A 11 -22.86 25.42 -51.85
N THR A 12 -22.46 24.69 -52.88
CA THR A 12 -21.97 23.31 -52.73
C THR A 12 -20.52 23.09 -53.20
N TRP A 13 -19.89 24.11 -53.79
CA TRP A 13 -18.52 23.99 -54.31
C TRP A 13 -17.44 24.66 -53.44
N LEU A 14 -17.80 25.56 -52.53
CA LEU A 14 -16.85 26.20 -51.61
C LEU A 14 -16.63 25.42 -50.30
N ASP A 15 -17.56 24.56 -49.91
CA ASP A 15 -17.44 23.75 -48.68
C ASP A 15 -16.59 22.49 -48.87
N CYS A 16 -16.50 21.96 -50.10
CA CYS A 16 -15.65 20.80 -50.39
C CYS A 16 -14.15 21.12 -50.38
N SER A 17 -13.76 22.37 -50.67
CA SER A 17 -12.35 22.78 -50.64
C SER A 17 -11.83 22.97 -49.22
N PHE A 18 -12.72 23.30 -48.27
CA PHE A 18 -12.36 23.52 -46.87
C PHE A 18 -12.37 22.22 -46.06
N LEU A 19 -13.19 21.23 -46.45
CA LEU A 19 -13.21 19.90 -45.82
C LEU A 19 -12.03 19.01 -46.22
N ILE A 20 -11.41 19.21 -47.38
CA ILE A 20 -10.25 18.40 -47.82
C ILE A 20 -8.92 18.90 -47.20
N ALA A 21 -8.86 20.14 -46.72
CA ALA A 21 -7.64 20.72 -46.15
C ALA A 21 -7.46 20.48 -44.64
N SER A 22 -8.48 19.95 -43.94
CA SER A 22 -8.40 19.67 -42.49
C SER A 22 -8.21 18.19 -42.13
N GLU A 23 -8.04 17.30 -43.10
CA GLU A 23 -7.79 15.86 -42.89
C GLU A 23 -6.33 15.44 -43.14
N ALA A 24 -5.40 16.39 -43.31
CA ALA A 24 -4.00 16.08 -43.65
C ALA A 24 -3.00 16.11 -42.46
N THR A 25 -3.45 16.05 -41.21
CA THR A 25 -2.56 15.83 -40.04
C THR A 25 -3.17 14.93 -38.94
N ALA A 26 -4.11 14.06 -39.30
CA ALA A 26 -4.42 12.93 -38.42
C ALA A 26 -3.32 11.88 -38.62
N GLN A 27 -2.32 11.80 -37.73
CA GLN A 27 -1.52 10.58 -37.54
C GLN A 27 -2.36 9.59 -36.73
N PRO A 28 -2.97 8.55 -37.33
CA PRO A 28 -3.75 7.58 -36.58
C PRO A 28 -2.83 6.37 -36.29
N SER A 29 -2.85 5.88 -35.03
CA SER A 29 -2.44 4.52 -34.60
C SER A 29 -0.98 4.15 -34.27
N VAL A 30 0.06 4.91 -34.66
CA VAL A 30 1.46 4.47 -34.39
C VAL A 30 1.90 4.75 -32.94
N GLU A 31 1.62 5.95 -32.44
CA GLU A 31 1.81 6.38 -31.04
C GLU A 31 1.27 5.37 -30.00
N PRO A 32 -0.03 4.97 -30.05
CA PRO A 32 -0.56 4.05 -29.05
C PRO A 32 -0.01 2.63 -29.19
N MET A 33 0.47 2.21 -30.36
CA MET A 33 1.04 0.87 -30.53
C MET A 33 2.47 0.80 -29.99
N PHE A 34 3.30 1.80 -30.28
CA PHE A 34 4.66 1.88 -29.74
C PHE A 34 4.66 1.90 -28.21
N VAL A 35 3.83 2.78 -27.60
CA VAL A 35 3.72 2.89 -26.14
C VAL A 35 3.26 1.57 -25.52
N LYS A 36 2.27 0.89 -26.11
CA LYS A 36 1.81 -0.41 -25.62
C LYS A 36 2.88 -1.49 -25.68
N VAL A 37 3.60 -1.60 -26.80
CA VAL A 37 4.66 -2.60 -26.96
C VAL A 37 5.81 -2.33 -25.99
N LEU A 38 6.22 -1.06 -25.86
CA LEU A 38 7.27 -0.66 -24.94
C LEU A 38 6.86 -0.96 -23.49
N ALA A 39 5.67 -0.52 -23.06
CA ALA A 39 5.16 -0.77 -21.72
C ALA A 39 5.03 -2.28 -21.43
N THR A 40 4.47 -3.06 -22.35
CA THR A 40 4.31 -4.52 -22.18
C THR A 40 5.66 -5.21 -22.05
N THR A 41 6.66 -4.78 -22.84
CA THR A 41 8.01 -5.34 -22.81
C THR A 41 8.70 -5.02 -21.49
N LEU A 42 8.68 -3.75 -21.05
CA LEU A 42 9.28 -3.33 -19.80
C LEU A 42 8.58 -3.96 -18.59
N PHE A 43 7.25 -4.12 -18.64
CA PHE A 43 6.50 -4.85 -17.62
C PHE A 43 6.92 -6.32 -17.54
N ALA A 44 7.06 -7.01 -18.68
CA ALA A 44 7.55 -8.38 -18.70
C ALA A 44 8.98 -8.49 -18.11
N LEU A 45 9.85 -7.52 -18.42
CA LEU A 45 11.19 -7.44 -17.83
C LEU A 45 11.15 -7.16 -16.33
N ALA A 46 10.21 -6.33 -15.85
CA ALA A 46 9.98 -6.10 -14.43
C ALA A 46 9.56 -7.38 -13.72
N VAL A 47 8.61 -8.14 -14.28
CA VAL A 47 8.20 -9.43 -13.73
C VAL A 47 9.38 -10.41 -13.66
N LEU A 48 10.17 -10.51 -14.73
CA LEU A 48 11.38 -11.34 -14.74
C LEU A 48 12.40 -10.89 -13.69
N HIS A 49 12.58 -9.58 -13.51
CA HIS A 49 13.45 -9.01 -12.49
C HIS A 49 12.97 -9.37 -11.08
N THR A 50 11.66 -9.28 -10.80
CA THR A 50 11.08 -9.68 -9.49
C THR A 50 11.43 -11.13 -9.12
N PHE A 51 11.41 -12.06 -10.07
CA PHE A 51 11.85 -13.45 -9.83
C PHE A 51 13.38 -13.60 -9.71
N ALA A 52 14.14 -12.67 -10.28
CA ALA A 52 15.60 -12.65 -10.22
C ALA A 52 16.16 -11.96 -8.97
N VAL A 53 15.36 -11.24 -8.18
CA VAL A 53 15.74 -10.53 -6.96
C VAL A 53 16.64 -11.36 -6.03
N LYS A 54 16.31 -12.64 -5.80
CA LYS A 54 17.13 -13.52 -4.96
C LYS A 54 18.56 -13.70 -5.49
N LYS A 55 18.76 -13.70 -6.82
CA LYS A 55 20.09 -13.77 -7.43
C LYS A 55 20.85 -12.47 -7.24
N PHE A 56 20.19 -11.31 -7.36
CA PHE A 56 20.80 -10.01 -7.05
C PHE A 56 21.28 -9.95 -5.60
N ALA A 57 20.47 -10.42 -4.64
CA ALA A 57 20.88 -10.50 -3.23
C ALA A 57 22.10 -11.42 -3.03
N GLN A 58 22.15 -12.57 -3.70
CA GLN A 58 23.29 -13.47 -3.65
C GLN A 58 24.55 -12.82 -4.24
N TRP A 59 24.43 -12.12 -5.37
CA TRP A 59 25.54 -11.40 -5.99
C TRP A 59 26.03 -10.24 -5.12
N ALA A 60 25.13 -9.53 -4.43
CA ALA A 60 25.50 -8.46 -3.51
C ALA A 60 26.51 -8.95 -2.45
N HIS A 61 26.26 -10.11 -1.85
CA HIS A 61 27.15 -10.69 -0.83
C HIS A 61 28.55 -11.08 -1.33
N HIS A 62 28.81 -11.10 -2.64
CA HIS A 62 30.15 -11.36 -3.20
C HIS A 62 31.04 -10.11 -3.22
N TYR A 63 30.46 -8.93 -2.98
CA TYR A 63 31.19 -7.67 -2.97
C TYR A 63 31.51 -7.22 -1.53
N PRO A 64 32.57 -6.42 -1.32
CA PRO A 64 32.91 -5.91 0.00
C PRO A 64 31.78 -5.07 0.60
N GLN A 65 31.58 -5.20 1.91
CA GLN A 65 30.61 -4.41 2.67
C GLN A 65 30.86 -2.91 2.52
N GLY A 66 29.83 -2.16 2.16
CA GLY A 66 29.85 -0.72 1.90
C GLY A 66 30.29 -0.34 0.49
N SER A 67 30.57 -1.31 -0.40
CA SER A 67 30.94 -0.99 -1.79
C SER A 67 29.73 -0.50 -2.59
N LEU A 68 29.97 0.35 -3.59
CA LEU A 68 28.92 0.84 -4.48
C LEU A 68 28.22 -0.31 -5.22
N GLN A 69 28.96 -1.35 -5.59
CA GLN A 69 28.42 -2.52 -6.28
C GLN A 69 27.52 -3.36 -5.37
N GLU A 70 27.92 -3.60 -4.13
CA GLU A 70 27.09 -4.27 -3.13
C GLU A 70 25.78 -3.49 -2.91
N ASN A 71 25.88 -2.18 -2.68
CA ASN A 71 24.71 -1.32 -2.44
C ASN A 71 23.75 -1.29 -3.64
N LEU A 72 24.27 -1.21 -4.86
CA LEU A 72 23.45 -1.27 -6.07
C LEU A 72 22.76 -2.63 -6.23
N LEU A 73 23.46 -3.73 -5.98
CA LEU A 73 22.88 -5.07 -6.08
C LEU A 73 21.86 -5.33 -4.97
N HIS A 74 22.07 -4.81 -3.75
CA HIS A 74 21.07 -4.83 -2.70
C HIS A 74 19.84 -3.99 -3.07
N PHE A 75 20.04 -2.80 -3.65
CA PHE A 75 18.93 -1.98 -4.13
C PHE A 75 18.12 -2.68 -5.22
N LEU A 76 18.77 -3.34 -6.19
CA LEU A 76 18.11 -4.16 -7.21
C LEU A 76 17.47 -5.45 -6.65
N ALA A 77 17.86 -5.85 -5.44
CA ALA A 77 17.30 -7.01 -4.76
C ALA A 77 16.10 -6.66 -3.84
N GLU A 78 15.66 -5.41 -3.79
CA GLU A 78 14.43 -5.05 -3.09
C GLU A 78 13.25 -5.19 -4.06
N THR A 79 12.28 -6.05 -3.73
CA THR A 79 11.13 -6.34 -4.61
C THR A 79 10.28 -5.10 -4.91
N GLU A 80 10.25 -4.16 -3.98
CA GLU A 80 9.51 -2.90 -4.03
C GLU A 80 10.15 -1.89 -5.01
N ILE A 81 11.44 -2.03 -5.29
CA ILE A 81 12.16 -1.13 -6.21
C ILE A 81 11.97 -1.53 -7.67
N VAL A 82 11.74 -2.81 -7.93
CA VAL A 82 11.74 -3.38 -9.29
C VAL A 82 10.82 -2.62 -10.23
N PHE A 83 9.54 -2.44 -9.87
CA PHE A 83 8.57 -1.79 -10.75
C PHE A 83 8.86 -0.30 -10.94
N GLY A 84 9.14 0.44 -9.87
CA GLY A 84 9.49 1.86 -9.98
C GLY A 84 10.77 2.11 -10.81
N LEU A 85 11.74 1.21 -10.73
CA LEU A 85 12.95 1.26 -11.56
C LEU A 85 12.60 1.11 -13.05
N TRP A 86 11.80 0.10 -13.40
CA TRP A 86 11.39 -0.12 -14.79
C TRP A 86 10.43 0.97 -15.31
N ALA A 87 9.61 1.57 -14.44
CA ALA A 87 8.82 2.75 -14.78
C ALA A 87 9.69 3.99 -15.05
N SER A 88 10.80 4.14 -14.32
CA SER A 88 11.79 5.18 -14.62
C SER A 88 12.42 4.95 -16.00
N VAL A 89 12.75 3.71 -16.34
CA VAL A 89 13.21 3.33 -17.69
C VAL A 89 12.15 3.65 -18.75
N MET A 90 10.87 3.37 -18.48
CA MET A 90 9.75 3.72 -19.36
C MET A 90 9.68 5.23 -19.62
N PHE A 91 9.78 6.05 -18.56
CA PHE A 91 9.79 7.51 -18.69
C PHE A 91 10.92 7.99 -19.61
N PHE A 92 12.15 7.52 -19.38
CA PHE A 92 13.28 7.91 -20.22
C PHE A 92 13.19 7.37 -21.66
N ALA A 93 12.68 6.14 -21.84
CA ALA A 93 12.47 5.57 -23.17
C ALA A 93 11.40 6.34 -23.96
N TYR A 94 10.31 6.74 -23.30
CA TYR A 94 9.27 7.58 -23.89
C TYR A 94 9.82 8.96 -24.26
N ALA A 95 10.55 9.62 -23.33
CA ALA A 95 11.19 10.90 -23.58
C ALA A 95 12.19 10.84 -24.76
N ALA A 96 12.98 9.77 -24.84
CA ALA A 96 13.94 9.56 -25.93
C ALA A 96 13.26 9.33 -27.28
N ALA A 97 12.17 8.54 -27.31
CA ALA A 97 11.39 8.28 -28.53
C ALA A 97 10.79 9.58 -29.11
N HIS A 98 10.32 10.48 -28.24
CA HIS A 98 9.72 11.76 -28.63
C HIS A 98 10.75 12.91 -28.69
N ARG A 99 12.02 12.63 -28.37
CA ARG A 99 13.10 13.62 -28.23
C ARG A 99 12.71 14.82 -27.36
N SER A 100 11.87 14.60 -26.34
CA SER A 100 11.29 15.64 -25.49
C SER A 100 10.96 15.10 -24.11
N ILE A 101 11.58 15.69 -23.09
CA ILE A 101 11.19 15.45 -21.69
C ILE A 101 9.80 16.02 -21.42
N HIS A 102 9.44 17.14 -22.06
CA HIS A 102 8.15 17.78 -21.88
C HIS A 102 6.99 16.84 -22.25
N HIS A 103 7.09 16.11 -23.37
CA HIS A 103 6.05 15.14 -23.75
C HIS A 103 5.94 14.00 -22.73
N ALA A 104 7.06 13.56 -22.15
CA ALA A 104 7.03 12.52 -21.11
C ALA A 104 6.37 13.00 -19.82
N VAL A 105 6.60 14.27 -19.43
CA VAL A 105 5.92 14.90 -18.30
C VAL A 105 4.42 15.06 -18.58
N GLU A 106 4.06 15.54 -19.77
CA GLU A 106 2.67 15.70 -20.19
C GLU A 106 1.90 14.36 -20.20
N TYR A 107 2.57 13.26 -20.59
CA TYR A 107 2.02 11.92 -20.47
C TYR A 107 1.72 11.55 -19.00
N ILE A 108 2.65 11.83 -18.08
CA ILE A 108 2.45 11.59 -16.64
C ILE A 108 1.30 12.44 -16.09
N GLU A 109 1.26 13.73 -16.42
CA GLU A 109 0.28 14.67 -15.86
C GLU A 109 -1.13 14.46 -16.40
N ASN A 110 -1.26 14.12 -17.68
CA ASN A 110 -2.56 14.06 -18.34
C ASN A 110 -3.13 12.63 -18.46
N GLN A 111 -2.29 11.59 -18.39
CA GLN A 111 -2.74 10.20 -18.64
C GLN A 111 -2.65 9.28 -17.42
N LEU A 112 -1.92 9.67 -16.36
CA LEU A 112 -1.69 8.82 -15.19
C LEU A 112 -2.21 9.48 -13.91
N ASP A 113 -2.66 8.66 -12.97
CA ASP A 113 -3.08 9.09 -11.64
C ASP A 113 -2.15 8.50 -10.58
N PHE A 114 -1.41 9.37 -9.89
CA PHE A 114 -0.49 9.01 -8.81
C PHE A 114 -1.06 9.28 -7.42
N THR A 115 -2.37 9.53 -7.30
CA THR A 115 -3.04 9.78 -6.03
C THR A 115 -2.89 8.58 -5.08
N GLU A 116 -3.11 7.37 -5.58
CA GLU A 116 -2.99 6.14 -4.77
C GLU A 116 -1.57 5.87 -4.25
N PRO A 117 -0.51 5.88 -5.08
CA PRO A 117 0.87 5.72 -4.59
C PRO A 117 1.27 6.75 -3.52
N LYS A 118 0.88 8.02 -3.72
CA LYS A 118 1.13 9.10 -2.75
C LYS A 118 0.36 8.87 -1.44
N PHE A 119 -0.90 8.46 -1.55
CA PHE A 119 -1.75 8.15 -0.40
C PHE A 119 -1.17 6.99 0.42
N VAL A 120 -0.79 5.88 -0.22
CA VAL A 120 -0.23 4.70 0.47
C VAL A 120 1.07 5.04 1.18
N LEU A 121 1.98 5.79 0.53
CA LEU A 121 3.20 6.31 1.16
C LEU A 121 2.88 7.05 2.46
N VAL A 122 1.99 8.04 2.39
CA VAL A 122 1.66 8.90 3.53
C VAL A 122 0.99 8.10 4.65
N VAL A 123 -0.03 7.31 4.33
CA VAL A 123 -0.78 6.53 5.32
C VAL A 123 0.14 5.55 6.02
N MET A 124 1.01 4.83 5.29
CA MET A 124 1.96 3.89 5.91
C MET A 124 2.89 4.57 6.92
N VAL A 125 3.42 5.75 6.59
CA VAL A 125 4.31 6.50 7.49
C VAL A 125 3.57 6.96 8.74
N VAL A 126 2.38 7.53 8.60
CA VAL A 126 1.57 8.03 9.73
C VAL A 126 1.09 6.87 10.61
N ALA A 127 0.59 5.81 9.98
CA ALA A 127 0.10 4.60 10.64
C ALA A 127 1.17 3.85 11.46
N ALA A 128 2.40 3.83 10.96
CA ALA A 128 3.50 3.09 11.60
C ALA A 128 4.09 3.80 12.83
N THR A 129 3.60 4.98 13.19
CA THR A 129 4.11 5.74 14.34
C THR A 129 3.78 5.10 15.67
N ARG A 130 4.68 5.29 16.65
CA ARG A 130 4.56 4.70 17.99
C ARG A 130 3.23 5.04 18.68
N PRO A 131 2.69 6.28 18.62
CA PRO A 131 1.40 6.59 19.25
C PRO A 131 0.22 5.81 18.65
N VAL A 132 0.16 5.64 17.33
CA VAL A 132 -0.89 4.88 16.63
C VAL A 132 -0.75 3.39 16.93
N VAL A 133 0.48 2.89 16.87
CA VAL A 133 0.82 1.49 17.17
C VAL A 133 0.48 1.13 18.62
N GLN A 134 0.81 1.99 19.60
CA GLN A 134 0.44 1.78 21.00
C GLN A 134 -1.07 1.83 21.22
N LEU A 135 -1.80 2.69 20.50
CA LEU A 135 -3.26 2.71 20.56
C LEU A 135 -3.84 1.36 20.09
N ALA A 136 -3.34 0.84 18.98
CA ALA A 136 -3.73 -0.48 18.47
C ALA A 136 -3.39 -1.61 19.44
N GLU A 137 -2.22 -1.59 20.07
CA GLU A 137 -1.87 -2.53 21.14
C GLU A 137 -2.85 -2.45 22.32
N ARG A 138 -3.21 -1.24 22.78
CA ARG A 138 -4.19 -1.05 23.87
C ARG A 138 -5.57 -1.57 23.49
N MET A 139 -5.99 -1.45 22.23
CA MET A 139 -7.24 -2.02 21.73
C MET A 139 -7.20 -3.55 21.78
N ILE A 140 -6.12 -4.17 21.28
CA ILE A 140 -5.91 -5.62 21.32
C ILE A 140 -5.93 -6.14 22.77
N LEU A 141 -5.24 -5.46 23.69
CA LEU A 141 -5.23 -5.82 25.10
C LEU A 141 -6.59 -5.70 25.77
N SER A 142 -7.35 -4.67 25.41
CA SER A 142 -8.72 -4.49 25.91
C SER A 142 -9.61 -5.65 25.47
N VAL A 143 -9.51 -6.06 24.20
CA VAL A 143 -10.22 -7.25 23.68
C VAL A 143 -9.74 -8.53 24.36
N ALA A 144 -8.43 -8.69 24.58
CA ALA A 144 -7.87 -9.85 25.28
C ALA A 144 -8.40 -10.01 26.70
N ARG A 145 -8.69 -8.89 27.41
CA ARG A 145 -9.25 -8.90 28.77
C ARG A 145 -10.71 -9.34 28.83
N LEU A 146 -11.43 -9.30 27.71
CA LEU A 146 -12.82 -9.79 27.63
C LEU A 146 -12.90 -11.32 27.57
N LEU A 147 -11.80 -11.99 27.19
CA LEU A 147 -11.75 -13.44 27.10
C LEU A 147 -11.42 -14.05 28.48
N PRO A 148 -12.22 -15.01 28.99
CA PRO A 148 -12.02 -15.63 30.29
C PRO A 148 -10.92 -16.72 30.25
N LEU A 149 -9.73 -16.35 29.78
CA LEU A 149 -8.57 -17.23 29.61
C LEU A 149 -7.32 -16.57 30.21
N LYS A 150 -6.26 -17.36 30.43
CA LYS A 150 -4.94 -16.82 30.83
C LYS A 150 -4.49 -15.78 29.80
N GLU A 151 -3.90 -14.67 30.26
CA GLU A 151 -3.52 -13.54 29.41
C GLU A 151 -2.63 -13.94 28.22
N THR A 152 -1.77 -14.96 28.36
CA THR A 152 -0.94 -15.46 27.26
C THR A 152 -1.76 -16.05 26.11
N VAL A 153 -2.88 -16.70 26.42
CA VAL A 153 -3.77 -17.28 25.40
C VAL A 153 -4.72 -16.22 24.87
N SER A 154 -5.30 -15.39 25.75
CA SER A 154 -6.24 -14.36 25.31
C SER A 154 -5.58 -13.28 24.45
N PHE A 155 -4.35 -12.89 24.76
CA PHE A 155 -3.59 -11.97 23.93
C PHE A 155 -3.25 -12.58 22.57
N PHE A 156 -2.92 -13.89 22.51
CA PHE A 156 -2.65 -14.58 21.25
C PHE A 156 -3.87 -14.54 20.34
N ILE A 157 -5.04 -14.90 20.89
CA ILE A 157 -6.31 -14.88 20.17
C ILE A 157 -6.66 -13.46 19.73
N ALA A 158 -6.59 -12.49 20.63
CA ALA A 158 -6.91 -11.10 20.31
C ALA A 158 -5.97 -10.51 19.24
N THR A 159 -4.68 -10.84 19.29
CA THR A 159 -3.69 -10.34 18.33
C THR A 159 -3.93 -10.91 16.94
N LEU A 160 -4.11 -12.23 16.81
CA LEU A 160 -4.22 -12.88 15.50
C LEU A 160 -5.62 -12.83 14.90
N ALA A 161 -6.68 -12.75 15.71
CA ALA A 161 -8.04 -12.59 15.22
C ALA A 161 -8.40 -11.11 15.05
N PHE A 162 -8.45 -10.35 16.15
CA PHE A 162 -8.87 -8.95 16.13
C PHE A 162 -7.78 -8.01 15.60
N GLY A 163 -6.53 -8.19 16.03
CA GLY A 163 -5.42 -7.36 15.58
C GLY A 163 -5.22 -7.42 14.06
N SER A 164 -5.38 -8.60 13.45
CA SER A 164 -5.29 -8.77 11.99
C SER A 164 -6.39 -8.00 11.24
N LEU A 165 -7.58 -7.86 11.82
CA LEU A 165 -8.67 -7.05 11.26
C LEU A 165 -8.40 -5.55 11.36
N LEU A 166 -7.53 -5.10 12.27
CA LEU A 166 -7.11 -3.69 12.32
C LEU A 166 -6.31 -3.28 11.08
N GLY A 167 -5.77 -4.24 10.30
CA GLY A 167 -5.19 -3.99 8.98
C GLY A 167 -6.15 -3.26 8.04
N SER A 168 -7.46 -3.50 8.17
CA SER A 168 -8.49 -2.80 7.41
C SER A 168 -8.65 -1.30 7.73
N PHE A 169 -8.12 -0.83 8.86
CA PHE A 169 -8.24 0.57 9.28
C PHE A 169 -6.92 1.32 9.25
N ILE A 170 -5.81 0.58 9.29
CA ILE A 170 -4.47 1.13 9.32
C ILE A 170 -3.84 0.94 7.94
N THR A 171 -3.32 -0.26 7.66
CA THR A 171 -2.94 -0.83 6.35
C THR A 171 -2.38 -2.23 6.62
N GLU A 172 -2.36 -3.11 5.63
CA GLU A 172 -1.77 -4.45 5.78
C GLU A 172 -0.29 -4.41 6.23
N PRO A 173 0.63 -3.62 5.63
CA PRO A 173 2.03 -3.63 6.04
C PRO A 173 2.25 -3.08 7.45
N ALA A 174 1.50 -2.06 7.85
CA ALA A 174 1.59 -1.49 9.19
C ALA A 174 1.04 -2.47 10.25
N ALA A 175 -0.12 -3.08 9.99
CA ALA A 175 -0.70 -4.08 10.90
C ALA A 175 0.18 -5.31 11.02
N MET A 176 0.68 -5.86 9.90
CA MET A 176 1.63 -6.97 9.91
C MET A 176 2.83 -6.66 10.80
N THR A 177 3.45 -5.49 10.61
CA THR A 177 4.64 -5.13 11.36
C THR A 177 4.35 -4.98 12.85
N LEU A 178 3.25 -4.32 13.21
CA LEU A 178 2.81 -4.18 14.60
C LEU A 178 2.58 -5.54 15.26
N LEU A 179 1.77 -6.40 14.65
CA LEU A 179 1.42 -7.71 15.22
C LEU A 179 2.65 -8.61 15.28
N ALA A 180 3.53 -8.58 14.28
CA ALA A 180 4.79 -9.31 14.29
C ALA A 180 5.68 -8.89 15.47
N MET A 181 5.82 -7.58 15.72
CA MET A 181 6.58 -7.08 16.88
C MET A 181 5.95 -7.52 18.21
N LEU A 182 4.63 -7.41 18.36
CA LEU A 182 3.92 -7.86 19.57
C LEU A 182 4.06 -9.37 19.81
N LEU A 183 3.97 -10.16 18.74
CA LEU A 183 4.13 -11.60 18.81
C LEU A 183 5.57 -11.98 19.15
N LYS A 184 6.55 -11.26 18.57
CA LYS A 184 7.97 -11.48 18.86
C LYS A 184 8.27 -11.32 20.34
N ASP A 185 7.96 -10.16 20.90
CA ASP A 185 8.29 -9.79 22.27
C ASP A 185 7.60 -10.70 23.31
N ARG A 186 6.39 -11.18 23.00
CA ARG A 186 5.59 -11.99 23.94
C ARG A 186 5.76 -13.49 23.78
N TYR A 187 6.05 -14.00 22.57
CA TYR A 187 6.09 -15.44 22.29
C TYR A 187 7.44 -15.90 21.75
N PHE A 188 7.98 -15.25 20.71
CA PHE A 188 9.21 -15.75 20.06
C PHE A 188 10.43 -15.64 20.99
N ASP A 189 10.55 -14.53 21.72
CA ASP A 189 11.64 -14.32 22.67
C ASP A 189 11.53 -15.24 23.91
N ARG A 190 10.43 -16.00 24.04
CA ARG A 190 10.19 -16.98 25.12
C ARG A 190 10.47 -18.42 24.69
N GLY A 191 11.07 -18.64 23.52
CA GLY A 191 11.49 -19.97 23.07
C GLY A 191 10.31 -20.90 22.78
N ILE A 192 9.27 -20.41 22.09
CA ILE A 192 8.19 -21.28 21.60
C ILE A 192 8.72 -22.39 20.68
N SER A 193 7.95 -23.47 20.58
CA SER A 193 8.31 -24.59 19.72
C SER A 193 8.32 -24.17 18.25
N ARG A 194 9.18 -24.81 17.42
CA ARG A 194 9.20 -24.55 15.98
C ARG A 194 7.83 -24.69 15.32
N PRO A 195 7.01 -25.73 15.62
CA PRO A 195 5.66 -25.84 15.05
C PRO A 195 4.75 -24.66 15.40
N LEU A 196 4.76 -24.20 16.67
CA LEU A 196 3.99 -23.03 17.07
C LEU A 196 4.49 -21.75 16.39
N ALA A 197 5.81 -21.59 16.24
CA ALA A 197 6.40 -20.45 15.56
C ALA A 197 5.94 -20.36 14.09
N TYR A 198 6.04 -21.46 13.34
CA TYR A 198 5.60 -21.51 11.94
C TYR A 198 4.09 -21.34 11.81
N ALA A 199 3.30 -21.99 12.68
CA ALA A 199 1.84 -21.83 12.68
C ALA A 199 1.44 -20.38 12.98
N THR A 200 2.13 -19.71 13.91
CA THR A 200 1.87 -18.31 14.27
C THR A 200 2.18 -17.36 13.13
N ILE A 201 3.34 -17.49 12.48
CA ILE A 201 3.72 -16.64 11.33
C ILE A 201 2.78 -16.89 10.14
N GLY A 202 2.50 -18.15 9.82
CA GLY A 202 1.59 -18.50 8.75
C GLY A 202 0.19 -17.94 8.99
N LEU A 203 -0.33 -18.08 10.21
CA LEU A 203 -1.62 -17.53 10.60
C LEU A 203 -1.63 -16.00 10.58
N LEU A 204 -0.55 -15.35 11.03
CA LEU A 204 -0.41 -13.90 10.96
C LEU A 204 -0.52 -13.40 9.51
N PHE A 205 0.24 -13.98 8.58
CA PHE A 205 0.23 -13.55 7.18
C PHE A 205 -1.11 -13.80 6.50
N VAL A 206 -1.73 -14.95 6.76
CA VAL A 206 -3.06 -15.27 6.22
C VAL A 206 -4.10 -14.31 6.79
N ASN A 207 -4.12 -14.10 8.11
CA ASN A 207 -5.14 -13.27 8.74
C ASN A 207 -4.98 -11.78 8.44
N VAL A 208 -3.75 -11.27 8.32
CA VAL A 208 -3.55 -9.87 7.92
C VAL A 208 -4.00 -9.66 6.47
N SER A 209 -3.68 -10.61 5.57
CA SER A 209 -4.09 -10.54 4.16
C SER A 209 -5.61 -10.61 3.99
N ILE A 210 -6.28 -11.53 4.69
CA ILE A 210 -7.75 -11.63 4.63
C ILE A 210 -8.41 -10.48 5.42
N GLY A 211 -7.77 -10.05 6.50
CA GLY A 211 -8.26 -9.02 7.41
C GLY A 211 -8.30 -7.62 6.80
N GLY A 212 -7.59 -7.39 5.69
CA GLY A 212 -7.63 -6.14 4.90
C GLY A 212 -8.91 -5.91 4.09
N THR A 213 -9.86 -6.86 4.06
CA THR A 213 -11.06 -6.75 3.21
C THR A 213 -12.32 -6.26 3.92
N LEU A 214 -12.22 -5.72 5.14
CA LEU A 214 -13.37 -5.07 5.80
C LEU A 214 -13.66 -3.70 5.18
N THR A 215 -12.64 -3.04 4.62
CA THR A 215 -12.76 -1.74 3.97
C THR A 215 -12.20 -1.80 2.54
N HIS A 216 -12.54 -0.81 1.73
CA HIS A 216 -12.11 -0.73 0.34
C HIS A 216 -10.73 -0.08 0.16
N PHE A 217 -10.16 0.49 1.23
CA PHE A 217 -8.90 1.26 1.17
C PHE A 217 -7.70 0.53 1.77
N ALA A 218 -7.91 -0.62 2.41
CA ALA A 218 -6.85 -1.29 3.17
C ALA A 218 -5.97 -2.22 2.36
N ALA A 219 -6.47 -2.75 1.25
CA ALA A 219 -5.74 -3.60 0.33
C ALA A 219 -5.75 -2.97 -1.07
N PRO A 220 -4.58 -2.70 -1.69
CA PRO A 220 -4.51 -2.11 -3.03
C PRO A 220 -5.33 -2.88 -4.09
N PRO A 221 -5.33 -4.24 -4.14
CA PRO A 221 -6.17 -4.97 -5.08
C PRO A 221 -7.68 -4.72 -4.88
N VAL A 222 -8.12 -4.50 -3.63
CA VAL A 222 -9.51 -4.16 -3.35
C VAL A 222 -9.82 -2.77 -3.84
N LEU A 223 -8.93 -1.79 -3.60
CA LEU A 223 -9.11 -0.41 -4.07
C LEU A 223 -9.20 -0.34 -5.60
N MET A 224 -8.30 -1.04 -6.30
CA MET A 224 -8.25 -1.12 -7.77
C MET A 224 -9.56 -1.65 -8.37
N VAL A 225 -10.18 -2.64 -7.73
CA VAL A 225 -11.45 -3.22 -8.21
C VAL A 225 -12.66 -2.42 -7.71
N ALA A 226 -12.60 -1.89 -6.48
CA ALA A 226 -13.69 -1.14 -5.87
C ALA A 226 -14.07 0.09 -6.68
N SER A 227 -13.09 0.79 -7.28
CA SER A 227 -13.35 1.94 -8.16
C SER A 227 -14.11 1.55 -9.44
N LYS A 228 -13.82 0.38 -10.03
CA LYS A 228 -14.50 -0.12 -11.23
C LYS A 228 -15.93 -0.58 -10.95
N TRP A 229 -16.18 -1.12 -9.76
CA TRP A 229 -17.46 -1.72 -9.39
C TRP A 229 -18.27 -0.91 -8.36
N ASN A 230 -17.80 0.30 -8.01
CA ASN A 230 -18.38 1.17 -6.99
C ASN A 230 -18.61 0.47 -5.63
N TRP A 231 -17.65 -0.35 -5.21
CA TRP A 231 -17.71 -1.00 -3.89
C TRP A 231 -17.38 -0.01 -2.78
N GLY A 232 -18.42 0.53 -2.16
CA GLY A 232 -18.28 1.35 -0.96
C GLY A 232 -17.97 0.52 0.30
N PHE A 233 -17.73 1.22 1.42
CA PHE A 233 -17.53 0.61 2.74
C PHE A 233 -18.61 -0.43 3.10
N TRP A 234 -19.88 -0.10 2.88
CA TRP A 234 -21.00 -1.01 3.19
C TRP A 234 -20.97 -2.29 2.38
N HIS A 235 -20.64 -2.21 1.09
CA HIS A 235 -20.57 -3.39 0.21
C HIS A 235 -19.47 -4.35 0.67
N MET A 236 -18.29 -3.80 1.00
CA MET A 236 -17.16 -4.58 1.51
C MET A 236 -17.54 -5.31 2.79
N LEU A 237 -18.12 -4.59 3.74
CA LEU A 237 -18.50 -5.15 5.04
C LEU A 237 -19.56 -6.25 4.94
N SER A 238 -20.62 -6.03 4.13
CA SER A 238 -21.73 -6.98 4.01
C SER A 238 -21.38 -8.25 3.23
N ASN A 239 -20.49 -8.15 2.24
CA ASN A 239 -20.18 -9.28 1.35
C ASN A 239 -18.90 -10.02 1.74
N PHE A 240 -17.84 -9.29 2.10
CA PHE A 240 -16.52 -9.86 2.37
C PHE A 240 -16.18 -9.80 3.85
N GLY A 241 -16.48 -8.68 4.51
CA GLY A 241 -16.02 -8.36 5.85
C GLY A 241 -16.36 -9.42 6.91
N TRP A 242 -17.61 -9.88 6.99
CA TRP A 242 -17.98 -10.90 7.97
C TRP A 242 -17.33 -12.28 7.70
N ARG A 243 -17.11 -12.63 6.43
CA ARG A 243 -16.41 -13.87 6.04
C ARG A 243 -14.95 -13.80 6.43
N SER A 244 -14.31 -12.64 6.22
CA SER A 244 -12.94 -12.37 6.64
C SER A 244 -12.78 -12.40 8.15
N ALA A 245 -13.70 -11.76 8.88
CA ALA A 245 -13.72 -11.82 10.34
C ALA A 245 -13.88 -13.26 10.82
N ALA A 246 -14.87 -14.00 10.30
CA ALA A 246 -15.09 -15.40 10.66
C ALA A 246 -13.86 -16.26 10.34
N ALA A 247 -13.23 -16.08 9.19
CA ALA A 247 -12.00 -16.80 8.82
C ALA A 247 -10.86 -16.51 9.79
N CYS A 248 -10.62 -15.23 10.15
CA CYS A 248 -9.60 -14.84 11.11
C CYS A 248 -9.87 -15.41 12.51
N PHE A 249 -11.12 -15.36 12.97
CA PHE A 249 -11.51 -15.91 14.27
C PHE A 249 -11.37 -17.44 14.31
N VAL A 250 -11.96 -18.15 13.35
CA VAL A 250 -11.97 -19.62 13.33
C VAL A 250 -10.56 -20.18 13.20
N SER A 251 -9.76 -19.67 12.25
CA SER A 251 -8.37 -20.12 12.08
C SER A 251 -7.52 -19.87 13.33
N THR A 252 -7.70 -18.71 13.98
CA THR A 252 -7.01 -18.37 15.22
C THR A 252 -7.40 -19.29 16.37
N LEU A 253 -8.70 -19.57 16.53
CA LEU A 253 -9.19 -20.48 17.57
C LEU A 253 -8.68 -21.91 17.37
N ILE A 254 -8.62 -22.39 16.13
CA ILE A 254 -8.07 -23.73 15.81
C ILE A 254 -6.60 -23.80 16.22
N VAL A 255 -5.77 -22.83 15.80
CA VAL A 255 -4.34 -22.81 16.16
C VAL A 255 -4.15 -22.66 17.66
N ALA A 256 -4.91 -21.77 18.31
CA ALA A 256 -4.86 -21.58 19.76
C ALA A 256 -5.27 -22.85 20.52
N ALA A 257 -6.24 -23.62 20.02
CA ALA A 257 -6.67 -24.88 20.63
C ALA A 257 -5.60 -25.98 20.48
N ILE A 258 -5.01 -26.13 19.30
CA ILE A 258 -3.94 -27.12 19.05
C ILE A 258 -2.74 -26.88 19.97
N PHE A 259 -2.34 -25.62 20.15
CA PHE A 259 -1.18 -25.24 20.95
C PHE A 259 -1.53 -24.73 22.35
N PHE A 260 -2.75 -24.98 22.84
CA PHE A 260 -3.27 -24.41 24.08
C PHE A 260 -2.35 -24.68 25.27
N ARG A 261 -1.86 -25.91 25.42
CA ARG A 261 -0.97 -26.29 26.54
C ARG A 261 0.32 -25.48 26.55
N GLN A 262 0.91 -25.24 25.37
CA GLN A 262 2.14 -24.47 25.23
C GLN A 262 1.89 -22.98 25.48
N LEU A 263 0.81 -22.41 24.92
CA LEU A 263 0.46 -21.01 25.16
C LEU A 263 0.13 -20.75 26.64
N ASN A 264 -0.51 -21.72 27.30
CA ASN A 264 -0.90 -21.62 28.70
C ASN A 264 0.30 -21.80 29.66
N SER A 265 1.39 -22.44 29.26
CA SER A 265 2.58 -22.59 30.11
C SER A 265 3.52 -21.38 30.08
N LEU A 266 3.36 -20.47 29.12
CA LEU A 266 4.18 -19.27 29.01
C LEU A 266 3.97 -18.31 30.19
N GLN A 267 5.04 -17.59 30.54
CA GLN A 267 5.02 -16.49 31.48
C GLN A 267 4.93 -15.16 30.72
N LEU A 268 4.19 -14.21 31.28
CA LEU A 268 3.96 -12.91 30.67
C LEU A 268 5.21 -12.04 30.83
N PRO A 269 5.56 -11.21 29.82
CA PRO A 269 6.58 -10.19 30.00
C PRO A 269 6.09 -9.08 30.93
N ASP A 270 7.00 -8.50 31.72
CA ASP A 270 6.79 -7.19 32.33
C ASP A 270 6.78 -6.12 31.23
N ALA A 271 5.61 -5.54 30.98
CA ALA A 271 5.44 -4.55 29.93
C ALA A 271 6.02 -3.19 30.36
N SER A 272 7.25 -2.89 29.94
CA SER A 272 7.82 -1.53 30.05
C SER A 272 7.22 -0.62 28.97
N ARG A 273 6.06 -0.03 29.27
CA ARG A 273 5.43 0.93 28.36
C ARG A 273 6.09 2.29 28.53
N ARG A 274 6.72 2.80 27.45
CA ARG A 274 7.01 4.23 27.34
C ARG A 274 5.70 5.02 27.42
N PHE A 275 5.67 5.99 28.32
CA PHE A 275 4.54 6.90 28.47
C PHE A 275 4.43 7.78 27.22
N ILE A 276 3.24 7.79 26.61
CA ILE A 276 2.89 8.67 25.50
C ILE A 276 1.66 9.47 25.94
N PRO A 277 1.72 10.82 25.92
CA PRO A 277 0.57 11.66 26.23
C PRO A 277 -0.63 11.36 25.32
N THR A 278 -1.83 11.26 25.91
CA THR A 278 -3.06 10.92 25.16
C THR A 278 -3.43 11.97 24.12
N TRP A 279 -3.14 13.25 24.38
CA TRP A 279 -3.35 14.33 23.41
C TRP A 279 -2.51 14.12 22.14
N LEU A 280 -1.27 13.62 22.29
CA LEU A 280 -0.37 13.36 21.17
C LEU A 280 -0.90 12.20 20.31
N THR A 281 -1.36 11.12 20.95
CA THR A 281 -2.04 10.02 20.26
C THR A 281 -3.29 10.53 19.52
N GLY A 282 -4.10 11.37 20.16
CA GLY A 282 -5.28 11.98 19.54
C GLY A 282 -4.93 12.78 18.28
N LEU A 283 -3.84 13.55 18.32
CA LEU A 283 -3.39 14.33 17.16
C LEU A 283 -2.87 13.44 16.02
N HIS A 284 -2.17 12.34 16.32
CA HIS A 284 -1.76 11.37 15.29
C HIS A 284 -2.95 10.71 14.60
N VAL A 285 -3.94 10.29 15.40
CA VAL A 285 -5.18 9.70 14.88
C VAL A 285 -5.97 10.72 14.06
N ALA A 286 -6.02 11.99 14.49
CA ALA A 286 -6.66 13.05 13.75
C ALA A 286 -5.96 13.32 12.40
N CYS A 287 -4.63 13.35 12.38
CA CYS A 287 -3.86 13.45 11.12
C CYS A 287 -4.12 12.25 10.20
N LEU A 288 -4.10 11.03 10.73
CA LEU A 288 -4.41 9.82 9.96
C LEU A 288 -5.83 9.88 9.37
N ALA A 289 -6.82 10.24 10.19
CA ALA A 289 -8.20 10.39 9.75
C ALA A 289 -8.35 11.49 8.69
N ALA A 290 -7.65 12.61 8.83
CA ALA A 290 -7.65 13.68 7.83
C ALA A 290 -7.02 13.23 6.51
N VAL A 291 -5.91 12.49 6.54
CA VAL A 291 -5.30 11.91 5.33
C VAL A 291 -6.29 10.98 4.62
N VAL A 292 -6.98 10.11 5.37
CA VAL A 292 -7.98 9.19 4.81
C VAL A 292 -9.20 9.95 4.26
N TYR A 293 -9.70 10.94 4.99
CA TYR A 293 -10.85 11.74 4.57
C TYR A 293 -10.56 12.52 3.28
N PHE A 294 -9.37 13.10 3.16
CA PHE A 294 -8.93 13.84 1.98
C PHE A 294 -8.21 12.97 0.94
N SER A 295 -8.37 11.65 0.95
CA SER A 295 -7.62 10.71 0.07
C SER A 295 -7.76 11.01 -1.44
N HIS A 296 -8.86 11.65 -1.85
CA HIS A 296 -9.12 12.05 -3.23
C HIS A 296 -8.45 13.39 -3.63
N TYR A 297 -7.86 14.11 -2.67
CA TYR A 297 -7.24 15.42 -2.86
C TYR A 297 -5.75 15.36 -2.50
N PRO A 298 -4.86 14.99 -3.45
CA PRO A 298 -3.45 14.73 -3.18
C PRO A 298 -2.71 15.88 -2.51
N ASP A 299 -2.95 17.10 -2.96
CA ASP A 299 -2.29 18.29 -2.40
C ASP A 299 -2.71 18.55 -0.95
N VAL A 300 -3.97 18.25 -0.61
CA VAL A 300 -4.51 18.47 0.73
C VAL A 300 -3.95 17.43 1.71
N PHE A 301 -4.05 16.14 1.39
CA PHE A 301 -3.53 15.12 2.31
C PHE A 301 -2.01 15.18 2.43
N PHE A 302 -1.30 15.60 1.37
CA PHE A 302 0.14 15.82 1.44
C PHE A 302 0.48 17.03 2.31
N GLY A 303 -0.33 18.10 2.29
CA GLY A 303 -0.23 19.21 3.24
C GLY A 303 -0.42 18.77 4.69
N VAL A 304 -1.41 17.89 4.96
CA VAL A 304 -1.60 17.27 6.28
C VAL A 304 -0.37 16.45 6.68
N PHE A 305 0.22 15.72 5.74
CA PHE A 305 1.45 14.97 5.97
C PHE A 305 2.63 15.88 6.33
N MET A 306 2.80 17.02 5.66
CA MET A 306 3.84 17.99 6.01
C MET A 306 3.65 18.54 7.43
N LEU A 307 2.41 18.87 7.82
CA LEU A 307 2.10 19.28 9.19
C LEU A 307 2.41 18.16 10.20
N PHE A 308 2.10 16.91 9.85
CA PHE A 308 2.39 15.74 10.66
C PHE A 308 3.90 15.53 10.86
N LEU A 309 4.73 15.68 9.82
CA LEU A 309 6.18 15.61 9.94
C LEU A 309 6.74 16.68 10.90
N GLY A 310 6.14 17.88 10.86
CA GLY A 310 6.42 18.96 11.81
C GLY A 310 6.08 18.57 13.25
N LEU A 311 4.90 17.99 13.47
CA LEU A 311 4.47 17.48 14.78
C LEU A 311 5.42 16.40 15.33
N VAL A 312 5.76 15.40 14.51
CA VAL A 312 6.67 14.32 14.90
C VAL A 312 8.05 14.89 15.22
N THR A 313 8.50 15.88 14.45
CA THR A 313 9.77 16.56 14.71
C THR A 313 9.76 17.35 16.02
N ALA A 314 8.64 17.98 16.36
CA ALA A 314 8.48 18.72 17.62
C ALA A 314 8.32 17.83 18.86
N THR A 315 7.94 16.54 18.68
CA THR A 315 7.62 15.60 19.76
C THR A 315 8.50 14.35 19.73
N ARG A 316 9.74 14.48 19.21
CA ARG A 316 10.67 13.35 19.01
C ARG A 316 10.96 12.57 20.30
N GLU A 317 10.86 13.18 21.48
CA GLU A 317 11.06 12.46 22.75
C GLU A 317 10.03 11.36 23.01
N TYR A 318 8.85 11.41 22.37
CA TYR A 318 7.77 10.44 22.55
C TYR A 318 7.67 9.40 21.42
N GLN A 319 8.57 9.43 20.43
CA GLN A 319 8.43 8.66 19.19
C GLN A 319 9.73 7.99 18.75
N ASP A 320 9.59 6.86 18.06
CA ASP A 320 10.69 6.23 17.33
C ASP A 320 10.88 6.93 15.96
N SER A 321 11.96 6.62 15.26
CA SER A 321 12.19 7.12 13.90
C SER A 321 11.04 6.71 12.96
N LEU A 322 10.59 7.65 12.12
CA LEU A 322 9.58 7.38 11.10
C LEU A 322 10.04 6.33 10.10
N LYS A 323 9.13 5.44 9.71
CA LYS A 323 9.34 4.40 8.68
C LYS A 323 9.24 4.96 7.26
N LEU A 324 10.03 6.00 6.99
CA LEU A 324 10.04 6.69 5.70
C LEU A 324 10.58 5.80 4.59
N LYS A 325 11.60 4.98 4.86
CA LYS A 325 12.18 4.06 3.86
C LYS A 325 11.12 3.08 3.39
N GLU A 326 10.43 2.42 4.31
CA GLU A 326 9.42 1.40 4.01
C GLU A 326 8.22 2.00 3.28
N GLY A 327 7.71 3.15 3.74
CA GLY A 327 6.65 3.87 3.04
C GLY A 327 7.07 4.28 1.62
N LEU A 328 8.29 4.78 1.46
CA LEU A 328 8.85 5.19 0.16
C LEU A 328 8.96 4.02 -0.81
N LEU A 329 9.48 2.88 -0.34
CA LEU A 329 9.62 1.67 -1.15
C LEU A 329 8.26 1.19 -1.67
N VAL A 330 7.25 1.08 -0.80
CA VAL A 330 5.91 0.64 -1.21
C VAL A 330 5.22 1.67 -2.11
N GLY A 331 5.35 2.96 -1.81
CA GLY A 331 4.84 4.02 -2.68
C GLY A 331 5.51 4.00 -4.07
N PHE A 332 6.81 3.75 -4.13
CA PHE A 332 7.57 3.65 -5.39
C PHE A 332 7.19 2.41 -6.20
N PHE A 333 6.93 1.28 -5.53
CA PHE A 333 6.38 0.08 -6.15
C PHE A 333 5.03 0.37 -6.82
N LEU A 334 4.09 0.96 -6.08
CA LEU A 334 2.76 1.28 -6.60
C LEU A 334 2.79 2.33 -7.70
N ALA A 335 3.67 3.34 -7.58
CA ALA A 335 3.86 4.33 -8.65
C ALA A 335 4.48 3.71 -9.92
N GLY A 336 5.18 2.59 -9.80
CA GLY A 336 5.78 1.89 -10.93
C GLY A 336 4.86 0.92 -11.65
N LEU A 337 3.72 0.56 -11.06
CA LEU A 337 2.70 -0.31 -11.66
C LEU A 337 1.80 0.46 -12.65
#